data_AF-A0AAN8YHA4-F1
#
_entry.id   AF-A0AAN8YHA4-F1
#
_cell.length_a   1.000
_cell.length_b   1.000
_cell.length_c   1.000
_cell.angle_alpha   90.00
_cell.angle_beta   90.00
_cell.angle_gamma   90.00
#
_symmetry.space_group_name_H-M   'P 1'
#
loop_
_entity.id
_entity.type
_entity.pdbx_description
1 polymer ?
#
loop_
_entity_poly.entity_id
_entity_poly.type
_entity_poly.pdbx_seq_one_letter_code
_entity_poly.pdbx_strand_id
1 'polypeptide(L)'
;MAPVFSRDAWRCVLCMIQSDLVHGWGLDFALRKCVDPAHKKIGVVDAQWIVHQGLPSLGNEGEAKDGKASWKGVRDRCRKEWTMFQTRVANAEKAYFKSIGVDPSNLTSH
;
A
#
# COMPACT_ATOMS: atom_id res chain seq x y z
N MET A 1 -4.71 -12.15 4.05
CA MET A 1 -4.21 -11.95 5.43
C MET A 1 -5.01 -10.83 6.07
N ALA A 2 -5.35 -10.94 7.35
CA ALA A 2 -5.99 -9.88 8.12
C ALA A 2 -4.97 -9.29 9.12
N PRO A 3 -4.44 -8.08 8.90
CA PRO A 3 -3.47 -7.49 9.82
C PRO A 3 -4.17 -7.02 11.11
N VAL A 4 -3.46 -7.13 12.23
CA VAL A 4 -3.88 -6.57 13.52
C VAL A 4 -2.87 -5.48 13.90
N PHE A 5 -3.37 -4.30 14.25
CA PHE A 5 -2.55 -3.14 14.54
C PHE A 5 -2.64 -2.75 16.01
N SER A 6 -1.51 -2.30 16.58
CA SER A 6 -1.56 -1.54 17.83
C SER A 6 -2.31 -0.22 17.60
N ARG A 7 -2.82 0.39 18.67
CA ARG A 7 -3.55 1.66 18.57
C ARG A 7 -2.75 2.77 17.87
N ASP A 8 -1.45 2.83 18.12
CA ASP A 8 -0.58 3.87 17.56
C ASP A 8 -0.23 3.58 16.10
N ALA A 9 0.05 2.32 15.76
CA ALA A 9 0.27 1.92 14.37
C ALA A 9 -0.99 2.12 13.52
N TRP A 10 -2.16 1.82 14.08
CA TRP A 10 -3.45 1.96 13.39
C TRP A 10 -3.72 3.38 12.91
N ARG A 11 -3.36 4.39 13.71
CA ARG A 11 -3.51 5.80 13.31
C ARG A 11 -2.70 6.14 12.05
N CYS A 12 -1.47 5.67 11.98
CA CYS A 12 -0.62 5.87 10.80
C CYS A 12 -1.13 5.07 9.59
N VAL A 13 -1.54 3.82 9.79
CA VAL A 13 -2.07 2.96 8.72
C VAL A 13 -3.38 3.48 8.15
N LEU A 14 -4.25 4.03 9.00
CA LEU A 14 -5.48 4.71 8.58
C LEU A 14 -5.21 5.87 7.62
N CYS A 15 -4.11 6.61 7.78
CA CYS A 15 -3.75 7.68 6.85
C CYS A 15 -3.24 7.14 5.49
N MET A 16 -2.81 5.88 5.43
CA MET A 16 -2.41 5.22 4.18
C MET A 16 -3.61 4.57 3.46
N ILE A 17 -4.57 4.03 4.21
CA ILE A 17 -5.80 3.44 3.67
C ILE A 17 -6.78 4.58 3.36
N GLN A 18 -6.93 4.92 2.10
CA GLN A 18 -7.89 5.93 1.68
C GLN A 18 -9.13 5.28 1.09
N SER A 19 -10.30 5.87 1.33
CA SER A 19 -11.58 5.39 0.82
C SER A 19 -11.71 5.49 -0.71
N ASP A 20 -10.79 6.21 -1.38
CA ASP A 20 -10.76 6.41 -2.84
C ASP A 20 -9.97 5.31 -3.58
N LEU A 21 -9.20 4.48 -2.88
CA LEU A 21 -8.40 3.41 -3.48
C LEU A 21 -9.05 2.04 -3.22
N VAL A 22 -9.37 1.32 -4.29
CA VAL A 22 -9.84 -0.07 -4.22
C VAL A 22 -8.65 -1.04 -4.21
N HIS A 23 -7.48 -0.59 -4.68
CA HIS A 23 -6.25 -1.35 -4.72
C HIS A 23 -5.60 -1.49 -3.34
N GLY A 24 -5.60 -2.72 -2.81
CA GLY A 24 -4.91 -3.05 -1.54
C GLY A 24 -3.62 -3.86 -1.68
N TRP A 25 -3.27 -4.35 -2.87
CA TRP A 25 -2.11 -5.25 -3.03
C TRP A 25 -0.79 -4.48 -2.89
N GLY A 26 0.11 -4.96 -2.05
CA GLY A 26 1.40 -4.30 -1.81
C GLY A 26 1.36 -3.11 -0.85
N LEU A 27 0.17 -2.70 -0.38
CA LEU A 27 0.01 -1.72 0.71
C LEU A 27 0.70 -2.20 1.99
N ASP A 28 0.65 -3.51 2.23
CA ASP A 28 1.29 -4.20 3.35
C ASP A 28 2.81 -3.96 3.42
N PHE A 29 3.48 -3.79 2.28
CA PHE A 29 4.91 -3.43 2.25
C PHE A 29 5.21 -2.04 2.83
N ALA A 30 4.23 -1.14 2.87
CA ALA A 30 4.38 0.19 3.44
C ALA A 30 4.10 0.23 4.95
N LEU A 31 3.45 -0.79 5.53
CA LEU A 31 3.08 -0.80 6.97
C LEU A 31 4.29 -0.68 7.90
N ARG A 32 5.47 -1.14 7.46
CA ARG A 32 6.73 -0.97 8.18
C ARG A 32 7.08 0.49 8.48
N LYS A 33 6.56 1.44 7.71
CA LYS A 33 6.79 2.88 7.93
C LYS A 33 6.03 3.42 9.14
N CYS A 34 5.03 2.69 9.65
CA CYS A 34 4.24 3.07 10.82
C CYS A 34 4.78 2.53 12.15
N VAL A 35 5.91 1.82 12.13
CA VAL A 35 6.50 1.21 13.33
C VAL A 35 8.02 1.22 13.28
N ASP A 36 8.65 1.55 14.40
CA ASP A 36 10.11 1.52 14.55
C ASP A 36 10.53 0.83 15.87
N PRO A 37 11.42 -0.18 15.85
CA PRO A 37 11.99 -0.88 14.69
C PRO A 37 11.01 -1.93 14.13
N ALA A 38 10.79 -1.90 12.81
CA ALA A 38 9.78 -2.74 12.14
C ALA A 38 10.01 -4.25 12.34
N HIS A 39 11.26 -4.72 12.25
CA HIS A 39 11.61 -6.13 12.36
C HIS A 39 11.34 -6.75 13.74
N LYS A 40 11.19 -5.93 14.80
CA LYS A 40 10.81 -6.41 16.14
C LYS A 40 9.32 -6.26 16.42
N LYS A 41 8.65 -5.32 15.74
CA LYS A 41 7.26 -4.93 16.01
C LYS A 41 6.26 -5.54 15.03
N ILE A 42 6.71 -6.06 13.89
CA ILE A 42 5.88 -6.79 12.93
C ILE A 42 6.14 -8.29 13.11
N GLY A 43 5.07 -9.04 13.34
CA GLY A 43 5.10 -10.50 13.46
C GLY A 43 4.02 -11.15 12.61
N VAL A 44 4.22 -12.44 12.32
CA VAL A 44 3.27 -13.28 11.60
C VAL A 44 2.59 -14.19 12.63
N VAL A 45 1.26 -14.08 12.75
CA VAL A 45 0.47 -14.89 13.68
C VAL A 45 0.06 -16.22 13.06
N ASP A 46 -0.14 -16.25 11.74
CA ASP A 46 -0.48 -17.43 10.97
C ASP A 46 0.48 -17.56 9.79
N ALA A 47 1.19 -18.69 9.73
CA ALA A 47 2.21 -18.98 8.72
C ALA A 47 1.66 -19.81 7.54
N GLN A 48 0.34 -20.05 7.48
CA GLN A 48 -0.24 -20.67 6.29
C GLN A 48 -0.07 -19.78 5.07
N TRP A 49 0.59 -20.33 4.06
CA TRP A 49 0.72 -19.68 2.77
C TRP A 49 -0.62 -19.75 2.04
N ILE A 50 -0.96 -18.67 1.33
CA ILE A 50 -2.17 -18.58 0.51
C ILE A 50 -1.73 -18.24 -0.90
N VAL A 51 -2.22 -18.99 -1.89
CA VAL A 51 -2.02 -18.65 -3.30
C VAL A 51 -2.90 -17.47 -3.65
N HIS A 52 -2.29 -16.37 -4.08
CA HIS A 52 -3.04 -15.26 -4.61
C HIS A 52 -3.27 -15.42 -6.11
N GLN A 53 -4.53 -15.59 -6.52
CA GLN A 53 -4.89 -15.83 -7.92
C GLN A 53 -4.79 -14.58 -8.83
N GLY A 54 -4.53 -13.40 -8.26
CA GLY A 54 -4.40 -12.15 -9.01
C GLY A 54 -5.69 -11.71 -9.72
N LEU A 55 -6.84 -12.25 -9.28
CA LEU A 55 -8.16 -11.83 -9.74
C LEU A 55 -8.54 -10.53 -9.04
N PRO A 56 -8.95 -9.49 -9.77
CA PRO A 56 -9.36 -8.24 -9.14
C PRO A 56 -10.68 -8.42 -8.41
N SER A 57 -10.75 -7.95 -7.17
CA SER A 57 -12.02 -7.70 -6.50
C SER A 57 -12.83 -6.66 -7.29
N LEU A 58 -14.16 -6.76 -7.21
CA LEU A 58 -15.07 -5.86 -7.95
C LEU A 58 -14.87 -5.93 -9.48
N GLY A 59 -14.52 -7.10 -10.03
CA GLY A 59 -14.22 -7.27 -11.47
C GLY A 59 -15.34 -6.83 -12.43
N ASN A 60 -16.59 -6.80 -11.96
CA ASN A 60 -17.74 -6.31 -12.74
C ASN A 60 -17.90 -4.78 -12.70
N GLU A 61 -17.27 -4.09 -11.76
CA GLU A 61 -17.30 -2.62 -11.56
C GLU A 61 -16.26 -1.89 -12.44
N GLY A 62 -15.87 -2.52 -13.55
CA GLY A 62 -14.97 -1.93 -14.53
C GLY A 62 -15.72 -1.62 -15.82
N GLU A 63 -15.33 -0.55 -16.49
CA GLU A 63 -15.90 -0.19 -17.79
C GLU A 63 -15.43 -1.19 -18.86
N ALA A 64 -16.38 -1.88 -19.48
CA ALA A 64 -16.12 -2.66 -20.68
C ALA A 64 -15.93 -1.67 -21.85
N LYS A 65 -14.69 -1.50 -22.31
CA LYS A 65 -14.33 -0.64 -23.45
C LYS A 65 -13.69 -1.47 -24.56
N ASP A 66 -14.01 -1.15 -25.81
CA ASP A 66 -13.39 -1.75 -26.99
C ASP A 66 -13.44 -3.29 -27.02
N GLY A 67 -14.56 -3.87 -26.59
CA GLY A 67 -14.73 -5.33 -26.50
C GLY A 67 -13.91 -6.01 -25.39
N LYS A 68 -13.21 -5.26 -24.53
CA LYS A 68 -12.50 -5.80 -23.37
C LYS A 68 -13.48 -6.04 -22.22
N ALA A 69 -13.31 -7.18 -21.54
CA ALA A 69 -14.06 -7.51 -20.33
C ALA A 69 -13.81 -6.50 -19.20
N SER A 70 -14.84 -6.20 -18.41
CA SER A 70 -14.85 -5.24 -17.29
C SER A 70 -13.66 -5.37 -16.34
N TRP A 71 -13.26 -6.60 -15.99
CA TRP A 71 -12.17 -6.85 -15.05
C TRP A 71 -10.81 -6.31 -15.54
N LYS A 72 -10.62 -6.13 -16.86
CA LYS A 72 -9.43 -5.48 -17.41
C LYS A 72 -9.40 -3.99 -17.04
N GLY A 73 -10.55 -3.31 -17.12
CA GLY A 73 -10.68 -1.92 -16.66
C GLY A 73 -10.40 -1.76 -15.17
N VAL A 74 -10.84 -2.73 -14.35
CA VAL A 74 -10.50 -2.75 -12.91
C VAL A 74 -9.00 -2.91 -12.68
N ARG A 75 -8.33 -3.80 -13.42
CA ARG A 75 -6.86 -3.95 -13.32
C ARG A 75 -6.13 -2.67 -13.68
N ASP A 76 -6.57 -1.97 -14.74
CA ASP A 76 -5.97 -0.70 -15.15
C ASP A 76 -6.19 0.39 -14.08
N ARG A 77 -7.39 0.45 -13.48
CA ARG A 77 -7.69 1.33 -12.34
C ARG A 77 -6.77 1.02 -11.15
N CYS A 78 -6.68 -0.25 -10.76
CA CYS A 78 -5.81 -0.69 -9.67
C CYS A 78 -4.35 -0.29 -9.88
N ARG A 79 -3.83 -0.38 -11.11
CA ARG A 79 -2.45 0.04 -11.41
C ARG A 79 -2.28 1.55 -11.24
N LYS A 80 -3.24 2.36 -11.68
CA LYS A 80 -3.22 3.82 -11.48
C LYS A 80 -3.28 4.18 -10.01
N GLU A 81 -4.18 3.53 -9.26
CA GLU A 81 -4.31 3.66 -7.81
C GLU A 81 -3.00 3.34 -7.08
N TRP A 82 -2.32 2.27 -7.48
CA TRP A 82 -1.00 1.92 -6.96
C TRP A 82 0.04 3.02 -7.21
N THR A 83 0.12 3.56 -8.44
CA THR A 83 1.03 4.68 -8.74
C THR A 83 0.73 5.90 -7.87
N MET A 84 -0.56 6.26 -7.70
CA MET A 84 -0.95 7.38 -6.83
C MET A 84 -0.54 7.15 -5.38
N PHE A 85 -0.75 5.94 -4.87
CA PHE A 85 -0.32 5.55 -3.52
C PHE A 85 1.21 5.71 -3.36
N GLN A 86 2.00 5.16 -4.28
CA GLN A 86 3.45 5.27 -4.24
C GLN A 86 3.93 6.73 -4.24
N THR A 87 3.35 7.57 -5.09
CA THR A 87 3.66 9.01 -5.12
C THR A 87 3.32 9.69 -3.78
N ARG A 88 2.16 9.40 -3.21
CA ARG A 88 1.72 9.98 -1.91
C ARG A 88 2.68 9.59 -0.78
N VAL A 89 3.06 8.32 -0.71
CA VAL A 89 4.00 7.82 0.30
C VAL A 89 5.38 8.46 0.14
N ALA A 90 5.91 8.53 -1.09
CA ALA A 90 7.20 9.18 -1.35
C ALA A 90 7.21 10.67 -0.95
N ASN A 91 6.12 11.39 -1.23
CA ASN A 91 5.98 12.78 -0.82
C ASN A 91 5.93 12.93 0.70
N ALA A 92 5.22 12.04 1.40
CA ALA A 92 5.16 12.04 2.86
C ALA A 92 6.54 11.78 3.49
N GLU A 93 7.32 10.84 2.93
CA GLU A 93 8.69 10.58 3.38
C GLU A 93 9.59 11.77 3.17
N LYS A 94 9.54 12.40 1.98
CA LYS A 94 10.31 13.61 1.70
C LYS A 94 9.97 14.73 2.69
N ALA A 95 8.69 14.91 3.01
CA ALA A 95 8.25 15.90 4.00
C ALA A 95 8.75 15.57 5.41
N TYR A 96 8.68 14.30 5.82
CA TYR A 96 9.19 13.84 7.10
C TYR A 96 10.69 14.10 7.24
N PHE A 97 11.52 13.64 6.29
CA PHE A 97 12.97 13.84 6.32
C PHE A 97 13.34 15.33 6.34
N LYS A 98 12.66 16.15 5.54
CA LYS A 98 12.82 17.61 5.58
C LYS A 98 12.50 18.19 6.97
N SER A 99 11.45 17.69 7.63
CA SER A 99 11.04 18.19 8.96
C SER A 99 12.05 17.87 10.07
N ILE A 100 12.81 16.78 9.92
CA ILE A 100 13.86 16.38 10.88
C ILE A 100 15.27 16.84 10.44
N GLY A 101 15.37 17.64 9.39
CA GLY A 101 16.64 18.20 8.89
C GLY A 101 17.56 17.19 8.22
N VAL A 102 17.04 16.04 7.78
CA VAL A 102 17.80 15.00 7.06
C VAL A 102 17.55 15.14 5.57
N ASP A 103 18.62 15.16 4.76
CA ASP A 103 18.49 15.09 3.30
C ASP A 103 18.31 13.63 2.86
N PRO A 104 17.19 13.24 2.22
CA PRO A 104 16.97 11.88 1.72
C PRO A 104 18.05 11.42 0.73
N SER A 105 18.71 12.33 0.01
CA SER A 105 19.79 11.98 -0.93
C SER A 105 21.04 11.43 -0.25
N ASN A 106 21.21 11.69 1.05
CA ASN A 106 22.28 11.11 1.85
C ASN A 106 21.98 9.68 2.34
N LEU A 107 20.75 9.19 2.15
CA LEU A 107 20.32 7.83 2.52
C LEU A 107 20.37 6.84 1.36
N THR A 108 20.55 7.32 0.11
CA THR A 108 20.53 6.48 -1.10
C THR A 108 21.82 5.68 -1.37
N SER A 109 22.74 5.55 -0.41
CA SER A 109 23.93 4.71 -0.56
C SER A 109 23.76 3.34 0.13
N HIS A 110 22.96 2.43 -0.43
CA HIS A 110 23.08 0.98 -0.19
C HIS A 110 22.39 0.17 -1.29
#